data_AF-A0AAU6G1J3-F1
#
_entry.id   AF-A0AAU6G1J3-F1
#
_cell.length_a   1.000
_cell.length_b   1.000
_cell.length_c   1.000
_cell.angle_alpha   90.00
_cell.angle_beta   90.00
_cell.angle_gamma   90.00
#
_symmetry.space_group_name_H-M   'P 1'
#
loop_
_entity.id
_entity.type
_entity.pdbx_description
1 polymer ?
#
loop_
_entity_poly.entity_id
_entity_poly.type
_entity_poly.pdbx_seq_one_letter_code
_entity_poly.pdbx_strand_id
1 'polypeptide(L)'
;MFATQDEWDRSYAEGRRFSPLSDRERALLATHAPPPADARALDIGCGVGELAAHLSTLGYAVDAVDWSETALAEAAAEHGTAVRWLRLDIESDDGTPLHADGYDLITLRFVVPLLNSRARTLHALGRRLRPGGAIVVVTPHAADTPAERRRLALDEDELAELRTDWASTTLHDAGGLAFVILRDPCRTGTTTPRDSPRAAGTQGTPSGTGSVEHTAAASPRQHRFPLLGRYYRQVESGRKTVEVRVATPDKAAVEAGDAIIFHDEDSGRELDIVVKRATPYTSFEELLETEDPSRIDPDTPRGELLIRLRGIYPPGKEALGPLAFEFDHRPALPGRSMPMTASEYVQTVPHHTVYACLYVRDEHDRPVQLRSVHGSRLWHFPGGNLDTRGEEPLQTARREAVEETGLELGLEAPSLLLTHFLHAGPPPALNKVGFVFDGGRLTSDQLRRIRLDPAEHDMWAVHDLAGWRQLMAPGAFARLDAVERTRLGEGPAYLVTHT
;
A
#
# COMPACT_ATOMS: atom_id res chain seq x y z
N MET A 1 12.85 23.41 -2.37
CA MET A 1 13.08 22.09 -1.79
C MET A 1 14.41 21.64 -2.35
N PHE A 2 15.30 21.07 -1.55
CA PHE A 2 16.52 20.50 -2.10
C PHE A 2 16.10 19.19 -2.78
N ALA A 3 15.96 19.23 -4.10
CA ALA A 3 15.51 18.13 -4.92
C ALA A 3 16.69 17.29 -5.44
N THR A 4 17.91 17.84 -5.39
CA THR A 4 19.11 17.16 -5.83
C THR A 4 20.24 17.28 -4.79
N GLN A 5 21.18 16.35 -4.89
CA GLN A 5 22.42 16.38 -4.12
C GLN A 5 23.17 17.71 -4.29
N ASP A 6 23.29 18.22 -5.52
CA ASP A 6 23.98 19.48 -5.81
C ASP A 6 23.38 20.68 -5.09
N GLU A 7 22.06 20.70 -4.87
CA GLU A 7 21.41 21.78 -4.14
C GLU A 7 21.69 21.70 -2.65
N TRP A 8 21.78 20.48 -2.09
CA TRP A 8 22.23 20.25 -0.72
C TRP A 8 23.69 20.65 -0.53
N ASP A 9 24.57 20.21 -1.42
CA ASP A 9 25.99 20.56 -1.40
C ASP A 9 26.20 22.08 -1.48
N ARG A 10 25.50 22.74 -2.41
CA ARG A 10 25.52 24.21 -2.51
C ARG A 10 25.02 24.88 -1.24
N SER A 11 23.98 24.35 -0.61
CA SER A 11 23.44 24.90 0.64
C SER A 11 24.43 24.84 1.79
N TYR A 12 25.12 23.71 1.94
CA TYR A 12 26.14 23.55 2.96
C TYR A 12 27.36 24.43 2.67
N ALA A 13 27.80 24.50 1.41
CA ALA A 13 28.89 25.38 0.97
C ALA A 13 28.58 26.88 1.19
N GLU A 14 27.31 27.28 1.08
CA GLU A 14 26.82 28.63 1.38
C GLU A 14 26.67 28.91 2.88
N GLY A 15 27.03 27.97 3.75
CA GLY A 15 26.99 28.14 5.20
C GLY A 15 25.60 28.02 5.84
N ARG A 16 24.58 27.54 5.11
CA ARG A 16 23.24 27.30 5.71
C ARG A 16 23.31 26.12 6.66
N ARG A 17 22.78 26.30 7.89
CA ARG A 17 22.77 25.27 8.94
C ARG A 17 21.38 25.18 9.58
N PHE A 18 21.08 24.01 10.13
CA PHE A 18 19.95 23.83 11.04
C PHE A 18 20.32 24.27 12.46
N SER A 19 19.32 24.34 13.34
CA SER A 19 19.55 24.75 14.72
C SER A 19 20.56 23.84 15.43
N PRO A 20 21.47 24.39 16.25
CA PRO A 20 22.43 23.59 17.03
C PRO A 20 21.76 22.58 17.96
N LEU A 21 22.48 21.53 18.35
CA LEU A 21 21.98 20.52 19.29
C LEU A 21 21.86 21.09 20.71
N SER A 22 20.63 21.22 21.19
CA SER A 22 20.33 21.83 22.48
C SER A 22 20.63 20.90 23.67
N ASP A 23 20.87 21.50 24.84
CA ASP A 23 21.05 20.76 26.10
C ASP A 23 19.85 19.87 26.44
N ARG A 24 18.64 20.30 26.05
CA ARG A 24 17.41 19.53 26.30
C ARG A 24 17.33 18.28 25.43
N GLU A 25 17.73 18.37 24.15
CA GLU A 25 17.88 17.19 23.29
C GLU A 25 18.94 16.22 23.84
N ARG A 26 20.09 16.75 24.27
CA ARG A 26 21.18 15.95 24.88
C ARG A 26 20.72 15.22 26.14
N ALA A 27 19.99 15.91 27.02
CA ALA A 27 19.44 15.32 28.24
C ALA A 27 18.39 14.23 27.95
N LEU A 28 17.50 14.46 26.98
CA LEU A 28 16.50 13.46 26.57
C LEU A 28 17.15 12.21 25.96
N LEU A 29 18.17 12.38 25.12
CA LEU A 29 18.95 11.26 24.56
C LEU A 29 19.61 10.45 25.68
N ALA A 30 20.34 11.10 26.59
CA ALA A 30 21.01 10.41 27.71
C ALA A 30 20.02 9.69 28.64
N THR A 31 18.83 10.25 28.84
CA THR A 31 17.80 9.69 29.73
C THR A 31 17.08 8.50 29.10
N HIS A 32 16.69 8.63 27.83
CA HIS A 32 15.77 7.68 27.20
C HIS A 32 16.45 6.69 26.28
N ALA A 33 17.65 7.00 25.78
CA ALA A 33 18.46 6.12 24.94
C ALA A 33 19.92 6.09 25.43
N PRO A 34 20.19 5.58 26.65
CA PRO A 34 21.55 5.34 27.09
C PRO A 34 22.17 4.16 26.31
N PRO A 35 23.47 4.22 25.94
CA PRO A 35 24.11 3.15 25.19
C PRO A 35 24.28 1.89 26.05
N PRO A 36 23.85 0.71 25.55
CA PRO A 36 24.29 -0.57 26.11
C PRO A 36 25.79 -0.82 25.85
N ALA A 37 26.31 -1.95 26.34
CA ALA A 37 27.66 -2.39 25.98
C ALA A 37 27.76 -2.63 24.46
N ASP A 38 28.84 -2.16 23.84
CA ASP A 38 29.07 -2.24 22.38
C ASP A 38 27.92 -1.66 21.54
N ALA A 39 27.32 -0.56 22.04
CA ALA A 39 26.18 0.08 21.41
C ALA A 39 26.52 0.70 20.05
N ARG A 40 25.60 0.59 19.10
CA ARG A 40 25.72 1.19 17.77
C ARG A 40 24.61 2.21 17.54
N ALA A 41 24.97 3.36 16.96
CA ALA A 41 24.01 4.36 16.53
C ALA A 41 24.11 4.65 15.03
N LEU A 42 22.97 4.98 14.42
CA LEU A 42 22.87 5.47 13.05
C LEU A 42 22.23 6.85 13.06
N ASP A 43 22.96 7.88 12.62
CA ASP A 43 22.44 9.23 12.47
C ASP A 43 22.10 9.50 11.00
N ILE A 44 20.80 9.63 10.69
CA ILE A 44 20.30 9.86 9.33
C ILE A 44 20.21 11.36 9.07
N GLY A 45 20.76 11.80 7.93
CA GLY A 45 20.85 13.21 7.56
C GLY A 45 21.68 13.99 8.57
N CYS A 46 22.87 13.47 8.88
CA CYS A 46 23.71 13.97 9.96
C CYS A 46 24.21 15.40 9.73
N GLY A 47 24.12 15.92 8.49
CA GLY A 47 24.66 17.20 8.10
C GLY A 47 26.14 17.31 8.46
N VAL A 48 26.48 18.38 9.17
CA VAL A 48 27.86 18.62 9.65
C VAL A 48 28.23 17.82 10.93
N GLY A 49 27.36 16.93 11.40
CA GLY A 49 27.75 15.86 12.33
C GLY A 49 27.67 16.14 13.83
N GLU A 50 27.07 17.26 14.26
CA GLU A 50 27.02 17.64 15.69
C GLU A 50 26.33 16.57 16.57
N LEU A 51 25.21 15.99 16.08
CA LEU A 51 24.50 14.92 16.79
C LEU A 51 25.30 13.62 16.79
N ALA A 52 25.78 13.18 15.62
CA ALA A 52 26.64 12.00 15.51
C ALA A 52 27.87 12.07 16.43
N ALA A 53 28.55 13.21 16.49
CA ALA A 53 29.69 13.43 17.40
C ALA A 53 29.26 13.30 18.87
N HIS A 54 28.10 13.86 19.25
CA HIS A 54 27.58 13.70 20.60
C HIS A 54 27.23 12.25 20.95
N LEU A 55 26.63 11.49 20.04
CA LEU A 55 26.34 10.07 20.25
C LEU A 55 27.63 9.28 20.47
N SER A 56 28.70 9.63 19.75
CA SER A 56 30.03 9.04 19.98
C SER A 56 30.55 9.34 21.39
N THR A 57 30.37 10.56 21.91
CA THR A 57 30.79 10.88 23.29
C THR A 57 29.95 10.20 24.37
N LEU A 58 28.72 9.80 24.05
CA LEU A 58 27.89 8.97 24.93
C LEU A 58 28.39 7.50 24.98
N GLY A 59 29.19 7.06 24.01
CA GLY A 59 29.75 5.72 23.96
C GLY A 59 29.20 4.84 22.84
N TYR A 60 28.45 5.41 21.88
CA TYR A 60 28.02 4.68 20.69
C TYR A 60 29.16 4.57 19.65
N ALA A 61 29.24 3.44 18.96
CA ALA A 61 29.88 3.35 17.66
C ALA A 61 28.91 3.91 16.60
N VAL A 62 29.26 5.03 15.97
CA VAL A 62 28.31 5.81 15.16
C VAL A 62 28.59 5.69 13.68
N ASP A 63 27.55 5.30 12.93
CA ASP A 63 27.43 5.57 11.51
C ASP A 63 26.63 6.85 11.31
N ALA A 64 27.16 7.80 10.55
CA ALA A 64 26.49 9.05 10.25
C ALA A 64 26.35 9.16 8.74
N VAL A 65 25.12 9.26 8.26
CA VAL A 65 24.80 9.29 6.83
C VAL A 65 24.22 10.63 6.42
N ASP A 66 24.67 11.14 5.29
CA ASP A 66 24.07 12.29 4.63
C ASP A 66 24.18 12.11 3.10
N TRP A 67 23.29 12.76 2.36
CA TRP A 67 23.34 12.74 0.91
C TRP A 67 24.38 13.74 0.37
N SER A 68 24.66 14.81 1.12
CA SER A 68 25.63 15.85 0.77
C SER A 68 27.07 15.42 1.05
N GLU A 69 27.89 15.34 0.01
CA GLU A 69 29.33 15.12 0.18
C GLU A 69 30.01 16.31 0.84
N THR A 70 29.51 17.53 0.61
CA THR A 70 30.02 18.75 1.24
C THR A 70 29.82 18.72 2.76
N ALA A 71 28.62 18.35 3.21
CA ALA A 71 28.33 18.25 4.64
C ALA A 71 29.20 17.22 5.34
N LEU A 72 29.37 16.03 4.73
CA LEU A 72 30.19 14.96 5.28
C LEU A 72 31.68 15.32 5.31
N ALA A 73 32.19 16.03 4.30
CA ALA A 73 33.57 16.49 4.28
C ALA A 73 33.84 17.48 5.42
N GLU A 74 32.92 18.41 5.68
CA GLU A 74 33.00 19.31 6.83
C GLU A 74 32.91 18.56 8.17
N ALA A 75 31.95 17.63 8.30
CA ALA A 75 31.79 16.82 9.50
C ALA A 75 33.06 16.02 9.84
N ALA A 76 33.68 15.41 8.83
CA ALA A 76 34.93 14.66 8.99
C ALA A 76 36.10 15.58 9.38
N ALA A 77 36.15 16.81 8.85
CA ALA A 77 37.17 17.78 9.20
C ALA A 77 37.03 18.30 10.64
N GLU A 78 35.79 18.49 11.12
CA GLU A 78 35.52 19.02 12.45
C GLU A 78 35.59 17.96 13.55
N HIS A 79 35.05 16.77 13.30
CA HIS A 79 34.84 15.74 14.32
C HIS A 79 35.74 14.50 14.14
N GLY A 80 36.53 14.44 13.06
CA GLY A 80 37.51 13.39 12.82
C GLY A 80 36.89 12.03 12.54
N THR A 81 37.62 10.95 12.85
CA THR A 81 37.28 9.57 12.45
C THR A 81 36.64 8.73 13.55
N ALA A 82 36.24 9.35 14.67
CA ALA A 82 35.53 8.65 15.75
C ALA A 82 34.11 8.22 15.32
N VAL A 83 33.57 8.90 14.32
CA VAL A 83 32.31 8.59 13.63
C VAL A 83 32.64 8.11 12.22
N ARG A 84 31.87 7.15 11.72
CA ARG A 84 31.96 6.71 10.32
C ARG A 84 31.01 7.52 9.46
N TRP A 85 31.57 8.42 8.64
CA TRP A 85 30.84 9.27 7.71
C TRP A 85 30.57 8.55 6.39
N LEU A 86 29.31 8.41 6.02
CA LEU A 86 28.88 7.60 4.88
C LEU A 86 27.95 8.42 3.98
N ARG A 87 28.32 8.55 2.71
CA ARG A 87 27.44 9.17 1.71
C ARG A 87 26.39 8.17 1.28
N LEU A 88 25.13 8.42 1.64
CA LEU A 88 23.98 7.58 1.30
C LEU A 88 22.71 8.43 1.12
N ASP A 89 21.92 8.13 0.10
CA ASP A 89 20.51 8.49 0.05
C ASP A 89 19.69 7.41 0.77
N ILE A 90 19.13 7.77 1.94
CA ILE A 90 18.43 6.81 2.80
C ILE A 90 17.14 6.23 2.17
N GLU A 91 16.55 6.89 1.17
CA GLU A 91 15.32 6.42 0.52
C GLU A 91 15.57 5.58 -0.74
N SER A 92 16.75 5.76 -1.37
CA SER A 92 17.05 5.16 -2.67
C SER A 92 18.14 4.08 -2.62
N ASP A 93 19.11 4.22 -1.72
CA ASP A 93 20.22 3.27 -1.62
C ASP A 93 19.83 2.03 -0.80
N ASP A 94 20.40 0.88 -1.12
CA ASP A 94 20.10 -0.40 -0.47
C ASP A 94 20.66 -0.54 0.97
N GLY A 95 21.43 0.46 1.41
CA GLY A 95 22.04 0.51 2.73
C GLY A 95 23.13 -0.56 2.92
N THR A 96 23.75 -1.06 1.85
CA THR A 96 24.89 -1.99 1.89
C THR A 96 26.05 -1.50 2.77
N PRO A 97 26.41 -0.18 2.80
CA PRO A 97 27.49 0.31 3.66
C PRO A 97 27.18 0.31 5.17
N LEU A 98 25.92 0.08 5.56
CA LEU A 98 25.47 0.09 6.95
C LEU A 98 25.77 -1.23 7.65
N HIS A 99 25.86 -1.20 8.98
CA HIS A 99 26.09 -2.40 9.78
C HIS A 99 24.95 -3.42 9.64
N ALA A 100 25.29 -4.65 9.24
CA ALA A 100 24.33 -5.74 9.08
C ALA A 100 23.69 -6.20 10.40
N ASP A 101 24.41 -6.09 11.53
CA ASP A 101 23.89 -6.51 12.85
C ASP A 101 22.90 -5.51 13.47
N GLY A 102 22.62 -4.40 12.78
CA GLY A 102 21.68 -3.37 13.22
C GLY A 102 22.23 -2.39 14.25
N TYR A 103 21.34 -1.55 14.77
CA TYR A 103 21.62 -0.40 15.64
C TYR A 103 20.78 -0.41 16.91
N ASP A 104 21.35 0.07 18.01
CA ASP A 104 20.66 0.26 19.28
C ASP A 104 19.91 1.62 19.30
N LEU A 105 20.37 2.58 18.50
CA LEU A 105 19.75 3.88 18.32
C LEU A 105 19.80 4.32 16.85
N ILE A 106 18.70 4.81 16.31
CA ILE A 106 18.64 5.48 15.02
C ILE A 106 18.06 6.88 15.23
N THR A 107 18.74 7.92 14.77
CA THR A 107 18.30 9.31 14.92
C THR A 107 17.93 9.91 13.57
N LEU A 108 16.83 10.69 13.55
CA LEU A 108 16.42 11.51 12.41
C LEU A 108 16.12 12.91 12.95
N ARG A 109 17.10 13.81 12.84
CA ARG A 109 16.98 15.19 13.32
C ARG A 109 16.80 16.15 12.16
N PHE A 110 15.66 16.83 12.10
CA PHE A 110 15.23 17.70 10.98
C PHE A 110 15.07 17.01 9.62
N VAL A 111 15.11 15.67 9.60
CA VAL A 111 15.04 14.88 8.36
C VAL A 111 13.62 14.52 7.97
N VAL A 112 12.75 14.18 8.93
CA VAL A 112 11.42 13.61 8.63
C VAL A 112 10.55 14.50 7.70
N PRO A 113 10.51 15.84 7.86
CA PRO A 113 9.80 16.70 6.91
C PRO A 113 10.36 16.67 5.48
N LEU A 114 11.62 16.24 5.31
CA LEU A 114 12.35 16.22 4.04
C LEU A 114 12.24 14.87 3.31
N LEU A 115 11.73 13.83 3.97
CA LEU A 115 11.55 12.50 3.38
C LEU A 115 10.37 12.47 2.41
N ASN A 116 10.53 11.77 1.29
CA ASN A 116 9.44 11.53 0.34
C ASN A 116 8.43 10.50 0.88
N SER A 117 8.86 9.55 1.71
CA SER A 117 7.98 8.52 2.29
C SER A 117 8.33 8.22 3.76
N ARG A 118 7.85 9.07 4.67
CA ARG A 118 8.13 9.00 6.12
C ARG A 118 7.83 7.62 6.73
N ALA A 119 6.62 7.09 6.53
CA ALA A 119 6.21 5.80 7.08
C ALA A 119 7.05 4.62 6.56
N ARG A 120 7.32 4.60 5.24
CA ARG A 120 8.16 3.55 4.62
C ARG A 120 9.59 3.60 5.16
N THR A 121 10.18 4.80 5.23
CA THR A 121 11.56 5.00 5.68
C THR A 121 11.70 4.63 7.16
N LEU A 122 10.79 5.09 8.03
CA LEU A 122 10.81 4.73 9.45
C LEU A 122 10.57 3.23 9.68
N HIS A 123 9.71 2.57 8.90
CA HIS A 123 9.53 1.12 9.00
C HIS A 123 10.77 0.35 8.50
N ALA A 124 11.42 0.81 7.43
CA ALA A 124 12.67 0.23 6.94
C ALA A 124 13.81 0.38 7.96
N LEU A 125 13.93 1.54 8.59
CA LEU A 125 14.88 1.80 9.69
C LEU A 125 14.53 0.98 10.93
N GLY A 126 13.24 0.80 11.23
CA GLY A 126 12.77 -0.05 12.34
C GLY A 126 13.24 -1.49 12.22
N ARG A 127 13.35 -2.03 10.99
CA ARG A 127 13.92 -3.37 10.73
C ARG A 127 15.42 -3.47 10.98
N ARG A 128 16.12 -2.34 11.07
CA ARG A 128 17.55 -2.26 11.40
C ARG A 128 17.80 -2.03 12.90
N LEU A 129 16.75 -1.95 13.72
CA LEU A 129 16.91 -1.89 15.17
C LEU A 129 17.30 -3.26 15.75
N ARG A 130 18.29 -3.25 16.65
CA ARG A 130 18.56 -4.38 17.55
C ARG A 130 17.41 -4.50 18.55
N PRO A 131 17.17 -5.69 19.14
CA PRO A 131 16.16 -5.85 20.19
C PRO A 131 16.36 -4.83 21.32
N GLY A 132 15.29 -4.11 21.68
CA GLY A 132 15.35 -3.02 22.67
C GLY A 132 15.86 -1.67 22.13
N GLY A 133 16.19 -1.59 20.84
CA GLY A 133 16.64 -0.39 20.17
C GLY A 133 15.53 0.65 19.95
N ALA A 134 15.96 1.85 19.57
CA ALA A 134 15.13 3.05 19.49
C ALA A 134 15.26 3.77 18.15
N ILE A 135 14.16 4.27 17.58
CA ILE A 135 14.21 5.43 16.69
C ILE A 135 13.89 6.70 17.48
N VAL A 136 14.69 7.73 17.30
CA VAL A 136 14.42 9.08 17.83
C VAL A 136 14.27 10.04 16.65
N VAL A 137 13.08 10.62 16.53
CA VAL A 137 12.77 11.68 15.58
C VAL A 137 12.77 13.00 16.33
N VAL A 138 13.54 13.97 15.84
CA VAL A 138 13.51 15.34 16.35
C VAL A 138 13.11 16.26 15.22
N THR A 139 11.98 16.94 15.36
CA THR A 139 11.39 17.76 14.29
C THR A 139 10.72 19.01 14.84
N PRO A 140 10.67 20.13 14.11
CA PRO A 140 9.94 21.31 14.55
C PRO A 140 8.44 21.03 14.58
N HIS A 141 7.75 21.64 15.53
CA HIS A 141 6.29 21.59 15.62
C HIS A 141 5.67 22.70 14.76
N ALA A 142 4.65 22.38 13.95
CA ALA A 142 4.09 23.30 12.96
C ALA A 142 3.38 24.52 13.59
N ALA A 143 2.86 24.37 14.82
CA ALA A 143 2.24 25.48 15.55
C ALA A 143 3.27 26.54 15.98
N ASP A 144 4.50 26.10 16.28
CA ASP A 144 5.60 26.95 16.78
C ASP A 144 6.56 27.38 15.66
N THR A 145 6.31 26.93 14.44
CA THR A 145 7.13 27.24 13.26
C THR A 145 6.48 28.33 12.41
N PRO A 146 7.23 29.39 12.03
CA PRO A 146 6.74 30.42 11.11
C PRO A 146 6.22 29.85 9.79
N ALA A 147 5.20 30.49 9.22
CA ALA A 147 4.49 29.99 8.03
C ALA A 147 5.46 29.66 6.86
N GLU A 148 6.48 30.49 6.65
CA GLU A 148 7.49 30.30 5.61
C GLU A 148 8.41 29.09 5.82
N ARG A 149 8.43 28.52 7.03
CA ARG A 149 9.18 27.31 7.39
C ARG A 149 8.28 26.15 7.78
N ARG A 150 6.95 26.31 7.74
CA ARG A 150 5.99 25.29 8.20
C ARG A 150 6.12 23.94 7.47
N ARG A 151 6.54 23.95 6.20
CA ARG A 151 6.89 22.72 5.45
C ARG A 151 8.05 21.90 6.02
N LEU A 152 8.85 22.49 6.92
CA LEU A 152 9.97 21.85 7.61
C LEU A 152 9.59 21.44 9.03
N ALA A 153 8.30 21.45 9.35
CA ALA A 153 7.74 21.12 10.64
C ALA A 153 6.62 20.09 10.44
N LEU A 154 6.30 19.36 11.49
CA LEU A 154 5.14 18.46 11.51
C LEU A 154 4.06 19.04 12.41
N ASP A 155 2.81 18.93 11.99
CA ASP A 155 1.67 19.21 12.86
C ASP A 155 1.31 18.04 13.78
N GLU A 156 0.30 18.24 14.63
CA GLU A 156 -0.14 17.24 15.61
C GLU A 156 -0.66 15.95 14.95
N ASP A 157 -1.32 16.06 13.79
CA ASP A 157 -1.87 14.90 13.09
C ASP A 157 -0.74 14.09 12.43
N GLU A 158 0.24 14.77 11.81
CA GLU A 158 1.43 14.14 11.25
C GLU A 158 2.30 13.49 12.35
N LEU A 159 2.45 14.14 13.51
CA LEU A 159 3.16 13.57 14.66
C LEU A 159 2.42 12.37 15.26
N ALA A 160 1.08 12.38 15.26
CA ALA A 160 0.28 11.23 15.65
C ALA A 160 0.45 10.07 14.66
N GLU A 161 0.45 10.36 13.35
CA GLU A 161 0.64 9.36 12.31
C GLU A 161 1.99 8.64 12.45
N LEU A 162 3.09 9.38 12.65
CA LEU A 162 4.44 8.82 12.87
C LEU A 162 4.50 7.77 13.98
N ARG A 163 3.58 7.85 14.95
CA ARG A 163 3.56 7.03 16.16
C ARG A 163 2.64 5.81 16.06
N THR A 164 1.86 5.70 14.98
CA THR A 164 0.76 4.71 14.86
C THR A 164 1.28 3.27 14.77
N ASP A 165 2.40 3.06 14.07
CA ASP A 165 2.94 1.72 13.80
C ASP A 165 4.05 1.31 14.79
N TRP A 166 3.98 1.76 16.04
CA TRP A 166 4.99 1.49 17.07
C TRP A 166 4.34 1.11 18.39
N ALA A 167 4.79 0.00 18.99
CA ALA A 167 4.14 -0.54 20.18
C ALA A 167 4.37 0.33 21.42
N SER A 168 5.47 1.09 21.43
CA SER A 168 5.74 2.08 22.46
C SER A 168 6.24 3.38 21.82
N THR A 169 5.52 4.47 22.12
CA THR A 169 5.91 5.81 21.68
C THR A 169 5.83 6.80 22.83
N THR A 170 6.82 7.68 22.92
CA THR A 170 6.76 8.86 23.79
C THR A 170 7.05 10.10 22.98
N LEU A 171 6.32 11.17 23.28
CA LEU A 171 6.55 12.49 22.71
C LEU A 171 6.97 13.41 23.85
N HIS A 172 8.11 14.07 23.68
CA HIS A 172 8.63 15.06 24.60
C HIS A 172 8.78 16.40 23.86
N ASP A 173 8.56 17.49 24.57
CA ASP A 173 9.02 18.81 24.10
C ASP A 173 10.53 18.93 24.37
N ALA A 174 11.27 19.26 23.33
CA ALA A 174 12.69 19.58 23.36
C ALA A 174 12.94 21.06 23.04
N GLY A 175 12.17 21.96 23.69
CA GLY A 175 12.32 23.41 23.52
C GLY A 175 11.71 23.92 22.22
N GLY A 176 10.47 23.55 21.92
CA GLY A 176 9.77 23.91 20.67
C GLY A 176 10.00 22.91 19.54
N LEU A 177 10.75 21.84 19.79
CA LEU A 177 10.90 20.69 18.91
C LEU A 177 10.14 19.50 19.49
N ALA A 178 9.42 18.79 18.64
CA ALA A 178 8.88 17.48 18.96
C ALA A 178 10.02 16.46 18.98
N PHE A 179 10.21 15.83 20.14
CA PHE A 179 11.16 14.74 20.35
C PHE A 179 10.37 13.45 20.51
N VAL A 180 10.23 12.72 19.41
CA VAL A 180 9.45 11.49 19.34
C VAL A 180 10.38 10.30 19.48
N ILE A 181 10.07 9.46 20.44
CA ILE A 181 10.77 8.21 20.70
C ILE A 181 9.87 7.08 20.26
N LEU A 182 10.39 6.22 19.39
CA LEU A 182 9.68 5.10 18.80
C LEU A 182 10.41 3.80 19.15
N ARG A 183 9.69 2.83 19.71
CA ARG A 183 10.21 1.51 20.09
C ARG A 183 9.28 0.43 19.61
N ASP A 184 9.88 -0.74 19.41
CA ASP A 184 9.18 -1.96 19.07
C ASP A 184 8.21 -1.69 17.93
N PRO A 185 8.73 -1.46 16.70
CA PRO A 185 7.88 -1.18 15.55
C PRO A 185 6.80 -2.25 15.55
N CYS A 186 5.55 -1.82 15.63
CA CYS A 186 4.41 -2.70 15.57
C CYS A 186 4.63 -3.50 14.30
N ARG A 187 4.94 -4.79 14.48
CA ARG A 187 4.86 -5.72 13.37
C ARG A 187 3.47 -5.50 12.83
N THR A 188 3.39 -5.16 11.56
CA THR A 188 2.13 -5.15 10.84
C THR A 188 1.56 -6.57 10.91
N GLY A 189 0.80 -6.87 11.95
CA GLY A 189 -0.44 -7.61 11.80
C GLY A 189 -1.50 -6.53 11.93
N THR A 190 -2.16 -6.17 10.84
CA THR A 190 -3.24 -5.18 10.87
C THR A 190 -4.24 -5.56 11.98
N THR A 191 -4.38 -4.63 12.91
CA THR A 191 -5.18 -4.57 14.15
C THR A 191 -6.39 -5.51 14.28
N THR A 192 -6.58 -6.09 15.47
CA THR A 192 -7.92 -6.21 16.11
C THR A 192 -8.25 -4.88 16.84
N PRO A 193 -9.51 -4.52 17.21
CA PRO A 193 -10.76 -5.32 17.24
C PRO A 193 -12.10 -4.62 16.84
N ARG A 194 -13.10 -5.45 16.45
CA ARG A 194 -14.59 -5.33 16.66
C ARG A 194 -15.33 -4.14 16.03
N ASP A 195 -16.49 -4.27 15.38
CA ASP A 195 -17.55 -5.30 15.37
C ASP A 195 -18.17 -5.45 13.95
N SER A 196 -18.83 -6.59 13.71
CA SER A 196 -19.83 -6.96 12.68
C SER A 196 -20.56 -5.83 11.90
N PRO A 197 -21.31 -6.11 10.79
CA PRO A 197 -21.03 -6.93 9.59
C PRO A 197 -21.47 -6.26 8.24
N ARG A 198 -21.17 -6.97 7.12
CA ARG A 198 -21.95 -7.16 5.85
C ARG A 198 -21.53 -6.46 4.52
N ALA A 199 -21.31 -7.35 3.53
CA ALA A 199 -21.84 -7.41 2.14
C ALA A 199 -21.43 -6.28 1.15
N ALA A 200 -21.29 -6.45 -0.16
CA ALA A 200 -21.32 -7.50 -1.18
C ALA A 200 -20.70 -6.84 -2.44
N GLY A 201 -19.94 -7.52 -3.29
CA GLY A 201 -20.50 -8.16 -4.49
C GLY A 201 -19.84 -7.63 -5.78
N THR A 202 -19.44 -8.58 -6.65
CA THR A 202 -19.67 -8.64 -8.12
C THR A 202 -19.44 -7.39 -9.00
N GLN A 203 -18.93 -7.41 -10.24
CA GLN A 203 -18.45 -8.37 -11.25
C GLN A 203 -18.32 -7.53 -12.54
N GLY A 204 -17.57 -7.99 -13.56
CA GLY A 204 -18.00 -7.80 -14.95
C GLY A 204 -17.21 -6.83 -15.85
N THR A 205 -16.28 -7.39 -16.61
CA THR A 205 -15.82 -7.04 -17.99
C THR A 205 -17.00 -7.04 -19.00
N PRO A 206 -16.92 -6.60 -20.30
CA PRO A 206 -15.79 -6.78 -21.25
C PRO A 206 -15.68 -5.83 -22.50
N SER A 207 -14.77 -6.20 -23.43
CA SER A 207 -14.72 -5.90 -24.90
C SER A 207 -14.34 -4.47 -25.33
N GLY A 208 -13.65 -4.18 -26.44
CA GLY A 208 -13.06 -4.94 -27.54
C GLY A 208 -12.65 -3.95 -28.66
N THR A 209 -11.58 -4.29 -29.39
CA THR A 209 -11.18 -3.83 -30.75
C THR A 209 -10.81 -2.36 -31.03
N GLY A 210 -9.54 -2.17 -31.43
CA GLY A 210 -9.18 -1.47 -32.68
C GLY A 210 -8.87 0.02 -32.63
N SER A 211 -7.59 0.37 -32.62
CA SER A 211 -7.05 1.65 -33.11
C SER A 211 -5.74 1.31 -33.86
N VAL A 212 -5.67 1.45 -35.19
CA VAL A 212 -5.51 2.70 -35.94
C VAL A 212 -4.33 3.51 -35.39
N GLU A 213 -3.22 3.45 -36.12
CA GLU A 213 -2.01 4.24 -35.87
C GLU A 213 -2.36 5.71 -35.68
N HIS A 214 -2.11 6.19 -34.46
CA HIS A 214 -2.05 7.61 -34.13
C HIS A 214 -0.89 8.23 -34.89
N THR A 215 -1.17 9.27 -35.68
CA THR A 215 -0.26 10.42 -35.74
C THR A 215 -0.10 10.91 -34.29
N ALA A 216 1.06 10.65 -33.68
CA ALA A 216 1.33 10.99 -32.29
C ALA A 216 1.22 12.50 -32.08
N ALA A 217 0.08 12.96 -31.55
CA ALA A 217 0.02 14.22 -30.82
C ALA A 217 0.97 14.06 -29.61
N ALA A 218 1.90 15.00 -29.44
CA ALA A 218 2.84 14.98 -28.33
C ALA A 218 2.07 14.84 -27.01
N SER A 219 2.50 13.91 -26.15
CA SER A 219 1.85 13.68 -24.86
C SER A 219 1.87 14.96 -24.01
N PRO A 220 0.76 15.30 -23.34
CA PRO A 220 0.68 16.53 -22.55
C PRO A 220 1.77 16.53 -21.47
N ARG A 221 2.46 17.67 -21.29
CA ARG A 221 3.52 17.77 -20.27
C ARG A 221 2.86 17.67 -18.90
N GLN A 222 3.50 16.92 -17.99
CA GLN A 222 3.00 16.74 -16.64
C GLN A 222 3.75 17.64 -15.68
N HIS A 223 3.00 18.35 -14.86
CA HIS A 223 3.52 19.26 -13.85
C HIS A 223 2.99 18.85 -12.49
N ARG A 224 3.83 18.84 -11.45
CA ARG A 224 3.40 18.41 -10.10
C ARG A 224 3.26 19.60 -9.17
N PHE A 225 2.06 19.82 -8.67
CA PHE A 225 1.71 20.98 -7.86
C PHE A 225 1.30 20.55 -6.45
N PRO A 226 1.94 21.05 -5.39
CA PRO A 226 1.50 20.78 -4.02
C PRO A 226 0.19 21.49 -3.75
N LEU A 227 -0.79 20.78 -3.21
CA LEU A 227 -2.09 21.35 -2.89
C LEU A 227 -2.47 20.95 -1.46
N LEU A 228 -2.70 21.94 -0.60
CA LEU A 228 -3.15 21.69 0.78
C LEU A 228 -4.43 20.86 0.78
N GLY A 229 -4.60 19.95 1.73
CA GLY A 229 -5.69 18.96 1.70
C GLY A 229 -7.10 19.53 1.63
N ARG A 230 -7.31 20.76 2.15
CA ARG A 230 -8.59 21.47 1.97
C ARG A 230 -8.85 21.86 0.50
N TYR A 231 -7.84 22.33 -0.22
CA TYR A 231 -7.95 22.72 -1.63
C TYR A 231 -7.97 21.49 -2.53
N TYR A 232 -7.21 20.46 -2.18
CA TYR A 232 -7.25 19.17 -2.85
C TYR A 232 -8.68 18.61 -2.87
N ARG A 233 -9.36 18.58 -1.71
CA ARG A 233 -10.76 18.14 -1.63
C ARG A 233 -11.72 18.99 -2.46
N GLN A 234 -11.49 20.31 -2.58
CA GLN A 234 -12.33 21.19 -3.40
C GLN A 234 -12.12 20.94 -4.90
N VAL A 235 -10.89 20.66 -5.33
CA VAL A 235 -10.55 20.27 -6.72
C VAL A 235 -11.13 18.89 -7.02
N GLU A 236 -10.91 17.92 -6.12
CA GLU A 236 -11.46 16.57 -6.22
C GLU A 236 -12.99 16.53 -6.20
N SER A 237 -13.65 17.47 -5.51
CA SER A 237 -15.11 17.60 -5.54
C SER A 237 -15.63 18.43 -6.72
N GLY A 238 -14.75 19.02 -7.52
CA GLY A 238 -15.08 19.81 -8.71
C GLY A 238 -15.61 21.21 -8.46
N ARG A 239 -15.54 21.70 -7.22
CA ARG A 239 -16.02 23.04 -6.85
C ARG A 239 -14.96 24.09 -7.16
N LYS A 240 -13.68 23.76 -6.96
CA LYS A 240 -12.53 24.60 -7.34
C LYS A 240 -12.05 24.19 -8.74
N THR A 241 -12.10 25.14 -9.66
CA THR A 241 -11.76 24.94 -11.09
C THR A 241 -10.75 25.96 -11.61
N VAL A 242 -10.29 26.87 -10.74
CA VAL A 242 -9.21 27.79 -11.03
C VAL A 242 -8.16 27.62 -9.94
N GLU A 243 -6.93 27.31 -10.33
CA GLU A 243 -5.79 27.25 -9.43
C GLU A 243 -4.91 28.49 -9.59
N VAL A 244 -4.64 29.16 -8.47
CA VAL A 244 -3.84 30.39 -8.46
C VAL A 244 -2.44 30.09 -7.96
N ARG A 245 -1.45 30.47 -8.78
CA ARG A 245 -0.02 30.43 -8.46
C ARG A 245 0.60 31.79 -8.77
N VAL A 246 1.88 31.92 -8.49
CA VAL A 246 2.71 33.01 -9.02
C VAL A 246 3.61 32.45 -10.12
N ALA A 247 4.02 33.28 -11.07
CA ALA A 247 4.73 32.89 -12.28
C ALA A 247 6.21 32.56 -12.04
N THR A 248 6.49 31.63 -11.13
CA THR A 248 7.82 31.00 -11.06
C THR A 248 8.10 30.27 -12.37
N PRO A 249 9.39 30.09 -12.75
CA PRO A 249 9.73 29.54 -14.07
C PRO A 249 9.03 28.23 -14.44
N ASP A 250 8.81 27.33 -13.46
CA ASP A 250 8.10 26.06 -13.63
C ASP A 250 6.58 26.23 -13.84
N LYS A 251 5.96 27.22 -13.18
CA LYS A 251 4.52 27.50 -13.30
C LYS A 251 4.21 28.33 -14.54
N ALA A 252 5.09 29.28 -14.88
CA ALA A 252 4.96 30.10 -16.08
C ALA A 252 5.09 29.29 -17.38
N ALA A 253 5.74 28.13 -17.33
CA ALA A 253 5.90 27.22 -18.46
C ALA A 253 4.68 26.32 -18.74
N VAL A 254 3.66 26.36 -17.88
CA VAL A 254 2.45 25.54 -18.01
C VAL A 254 1.52 26.16 -19.05
N GLU A 255 1.15 25.39 -20.05
CA GLU A 255 0.29 25.83 -21.15
C GLU A 255 -1.06 25.11 -21.15
N ALA A 256 -2.03 25.65 -21.88
CA ALA A 256 -3.30 24.97 -22.11
C ALA A 256 -3.06 23.62 -22.82
N GLY A 257 -3.63 22.55 -22.28
CA GLY A 257 -3.46 21.17 -22.71
C GLY A 257 -2.49 20.35 -21.84
N ASP A 258 -1.64 21.00 -21.03
CA ASP A 258 -0.75 20.30 -20.10
C ASP A 258 -1.53 19.68 -18.92
N ALA A 259 -0.98 18.63 -18.33
CA ALA A 259 -1.53 17.99 -17.15
C ALA A 259 -0.87 18.53 -15.87
N ILE A 260 -1.67 18.86 -14.86
CA ILE A 260 -1.17 19.17 -13.51
C ILE A 260 -1.58 18.03 -12.58
N ILE A 261 -0.60 17.34 -11.99
CA ILE A 261 -0.78 16.40 -10.89
C ILE A 261 -0.76 17.19 -9.58
N PHE A 262 -1.93 17.41 -9.00
CA PHE A 262 -2.04 17.87 -7.63
C PHE A 262 -1.69 16.71 -6.70
N HIS A 263 -0.76 16.96 -5.77
CA HIS A 263 -0.55 16.04 -4.66
C HIS A 263 -1.08 16.72 -3.41
N ASP A 264 -1.96 16.00 -2.72
CA ASP A 264 -2.36 16.35 -1.36
C ASP A 264 -1.12 16.19 -0.48
N GLU A 265 -0.62 17.32 0.03
CA GLU A 265 0.55 17.33 0.90
C GLU A 265 0.28 16.55 2.20
N ASP A 266 -0.99 16.44 2.61
CA ASP A 266 -1.38 15.86 3.90
C ASP A 266 -1.62 14.35 3.80
N SER A 267 -2.31 13.89 2.75
CA SER A 267 -2.72 12.47 2.62
C SER A 267 -1.92 11.65 1.60
N GLY A 268 -1.02 12.30 0.85
CA GLY A 268 -0.24 11.65 -0.22
C GLY A 268 -1.08 11.20 -1.42
N ARG A 269 -2.36 11.57 -1.46
CA ARG A 269 -3.26 11.32 -2.58
C ARG A 269 -2.89 12.21 -3.75
N GLU A 270 -3.01 11.70 -4.95
CA GLU A 270 -2.74 12.45 -6.17
C GLU A 270 -3.98 12.54 -7.04
N LEU A 271 -4.17 13.73 -7.61
CA LEU A 271 -5.26 14.06 -8.51
C LEU A 271 -4.69 14.90 -9.64
N ASP A 272 -4.69 14.36 -10.84
CA ASP A 272 -4.31 15.10 -12.03
C ASP A 272 -5.50 15.83 -12.66
N ILE A 273 -5.22 16.94 -13.34
CA ILE A 273 -6.18 17.71 -14.14
C ILE A 273 -5.52 18.11 -15.46
N VAL A 274 -6.32 18.56 -16.42
CA VAL A 274 -5.82 19.16 -17.67
C VAL A 274 -6.09 20.66 -17.68
N VAL A 275 -5.06 21.45 -17.90
CA VAL A 275 -5.15 22.92 -17.94
C VAL A 275 -5.89 23.34 -19.20
N LYS A 276 -6.95 24.11 -19.05
CA LYS A 276 -7.70 24.71 -20.15
C LYS A 276 -7.15 26.07 -20.56
N ARG A 277 -6.77 26.87 -19.58
CA ARG A 277 -6.25 28.22 -19.79
C ARG A 277 -5.29 28.56 -18.67
N ALA A 278 -4.16 29.14 -19.04
CA ALA A 278 -3.22 29.77 -18.12
C ALA A 278 -3.25 31.28 -18.41
N THR A 279 -3.51 32.12 -17.40
CA THR A 279 -3.60 33.58 -17.61
C THR A 279 -2.76 34.32 -16.59
N PRO A 280 -1.84 35.20 -17.03
CA PRO A 280 -1.05 36.04 -16.16
C PRO A 280 -1.80 37.31 -15.78
N TYR A 281 -1.52 37.79 -14.57
CA TYR A 281 -2.00 39.04 -14.02
C TYR A 281 -0.84 39.81 -13.40
N THR A 282 -1.02 41.12 -13.22
CA THR A 282 -0.02 42.00 -12.62
C THR A 282 -0.11 42.05 -11.09
N SER A 283 -1.28 41.77 -10.51
CA SER A 283 -1.49 41.68 -9.06
C SER A 283 -2.62 40.72 -8.68
N PHE A 284 -2.69 40.32 -7.41
CA PHE A 284 -3.81 39.49 -6.93
C PHE A 284 -5.11 40.28 -6.89
N GLU A 285 -5.09 41.61 -6.74
CA GLU A 285 -6.29 42.44 -6.92
C GLU A 285 -6.82 42.34 -8.33
N GLU A 286 -5.99 42.52 -9.35
CA GLU A 286 -6.41 42.44 -10.75
C GLU A 286 -6.97 41.04 -11.07
N LEU A 287 -6.30 40.00 -10.58
CA LEU A 287 -6.76 38.62 -10.71
C LEU A 287 -8.15 38.44 -10.08
N LEU A 288 -8.37 38.92 -8.85
CA LEU A 288 -9.65 38.78 -8.14
C LEU A 288 -10.75 39.76 -8.59
N GLU A 289 -10.40 40.77 -9.38
CA GLU A 289 -11.34 41.61 -10.12
C GLU A 289 -11.83 40.92 -11.40
N THR A 290 -10.98 40.10 -12.02
CA THR A 290 -11.24 39.45 -13.31
C THR A 290 -11.80 38.02 -13.20
N GLU A 291 -11.19 37.20 -12.34
CA GLU A 291 -11.59 35.80 -12.12
C GLU A 291 -12.67 35.71 -11.04
N ASP A 292 -13.54 34.69 -11.13
CA ASP A 292 -14.56 34.44 -10.12
C ASP A 292 -13.92 33.86 -8.84
N PRO A 293 -13.94 34.60 -7.69
CA PRO A 293 -13.34 34.14 -6.45
C PRO A 293 -13.88 32.79 -5.96
N SER A 294 -15.15 32.49 -6.26
CA SER A 294 -15.80 31.24 -5.85
C SER A 294 -15.25 30.00 -6.59
N ARG A 295 -14.60 30.18 -7.74
CA ARG A 295 -13.93 29.10 -8.49
C ARG A 295 -12.47 28.90 -8.05
N ILE A 296 -11.90 29.87 -7.34
CA ILE A 296 -10.54 29.86 -6.80
C ILE A 296 -10.51 29.26 -5.40
N ASP A 297 -11.40 29.71 -4.51
CA ASP A 297 -11.58 29.14 -3.17
C ASP A 297 -13.06 29.30 -2.77
N PRO A 298 -13.91 28.30 -3.10
CA PRO A 298 -15.36 28.36 -2.87
C PRO A 298 -15.75 28.60 -1.41
N ASP A 299 -14.90 28.23 -0.47
CA ASP A 299 -15.22 28.23 0.96
C ASP A 299 -14.72 29.51 1.67
N THR A 300 -13.95 30.37 0.98
CA THR A 300 -13.46 31.64 1.53
C THR A 300 -14.29 32.83 1.03
N PRO A 301 -14.80 33.71 1.91
CA PRO A 301 -15.48 34.94 1.49
C PRO A 301 -14.58 35.84 0.65
N ARG A 302 -15.13 36.47 -0.40
CA ARG A 302 -14.38 37.32 -1.35
C ARG A 302 -13.48 38.37 -0.68
N GLY A 303 -13.97 39.03 0.36
CA GLY A 303 -13.23 40.08 1.07
C GLY A 303 -11.99 39.59 1.82
N GLU A 304 -11.91 38.31 2.13
CA GLU A 304 -10.79 37.70 2.84
C GLU A 304 -9.83 36.95 1.90
N LEU A 305 -10.26 36.63 0.69
CA LEU A 305 -9.48 35.82 -0.24
C LEU A 305 -8.17 36.50 -0.66
N LEU A 306 -8.16 37.82 -0.85
CA LEU A 306 -6.95 38.57 -1.16
C LEU A 306 -5.91 38.47 -0.02
N ILE A 307 -6.37 38.58 1.23
CA ILE A 307 -5.51 38.47 2.41
C ILE A 307 -4.93 37.05 2.47
N ARG A 308 -5.73 36.02 2.19
CA ARG A 308 -5.26 34.62 2.17
C ARG A 308 -4.25 34.36 1.05
N LEU A 309 -4.53 34.80 -0.18
CA LEU A 309 -3.60 34.67 -1.30
C LEU A 309 -2.26 35.34 -0.97
N ARG A 310 -2.28 36.52 -0.34
CA ARG A 310 -1.06 37.20 0.11
C ARG A 310 -0.37 36.58 1.32
N GLY A 311 -1.13 35.90 2.17
CA GLY A 311 -0.57 35.07 3.24
C GLY A 311 0.21 33.88 2.67
N ILE A 312 -0.26 33.31 1.56
CA ILE A 312 0.41 32.20 0.85
C ILE A 312 1.55 32.71 -0.04
N TYR A 313 1.32 33.84 -0.72
CA TYR A 313 2.25 34.51 -1.63
C TYR A 313 2.46 35.96 -1.20
N PRO A 314 3.38 36.22 -0.25
CA PRO A 314 3.69 37.58 0.19
C PRO A 314 4.14 38.48 -0.98
N PRO A 315 4.17 39.82 -0.81
CA PRO A 315 4.38 40.77 -1.91
C PRO A 315 5.60 40.50 -2.80
N GLY A 316 6.70 40.00 -2.24
CA GLY A 316 7.88 39.62 -3.02
C GLY A 316 7.66 38.44 -3.98
N LYS A 317 6.73 37.53 -3.65
CA LYS A 317 6.28 36.44 -4.53
C LYS A 317 5.19 36.91 -5.49
N GLU A 318 4.28 37.77 -5.04
CA GLU A 318 3.26 38.38 -5.91
C GLU A 318 3.89 39.18 -7.06
N ALA A 319 5.02 39.85 -6.81
CA ALA A 319 5.77 40.59 -7.81
C ALA A 319 6.31 39.71 -8.97
N LEU A 320 6.31 38.39 -8.82
CA LEU A 320 6.59 37.46 -9.92
C LEU A 320 5.45 37.41 -10.94
N GLY A 321 4.28 37.96 -10.62
CA GLY A 321 3.07 37.97 -11.44
C GLY A 321 2.15 36.80 -11.08
N PRO A 322 0.92 37.03 -10.61
CA PRO A 322 -0.04 35.95 -10.41
C PRO A 322 -0.41 35.24 -11.71
N LEU A 323 -0.68 33.95 -11.62
CA LEU A 323 -1.17 33.09 -12.69
C LEU A 323 -2.45 32.38 -12.23
N ALA A 324 -3.46 32.39 -13.07
CA ALA A 324 -4.64 31.55 -12.91
C ALA A 324 -4.61 30.41 -13.94
N PHE A 325 -4.67 29.16 -13.44
CA PHE A 325 -4.84 27.97 -14.25
C PHE A 325 -6.29 27.50 -14.14
N GLU A 326 -7.06 27.71 -15.20
CA GLU A 326 -8.40 27.18 -15.31
C GLU A 326 -8.34 25.73 -15.81
N PHE A 327 -9.14 24.84 -15.21
CA PHE A 327 -9.23 23.43 -15.57
C PHE A 327 -10.64 22.88 -15.29
N ASP A 328 -10.92 21.70 -15.84
CA ASP A 328 -12.16 20.94 -15.55
C ASP A 328 -11.95 19.92 -14.43
N HIS A 329 -13.06 19.50 -13.81
CA HIS A 329 -13.10 18.39 -12.87
C HIS A 329 -13.00 17.02 -13.56
N ARG A 330 -11.79 16.46 -13.78
CA ARG A 330 -11.55 15.01 -14.07
C ARG A 330 -10.08 14.56 -13.78
N PRO A 331 -9.82 13.41 -13.12
CA PRO A 331 -8.46 12.85 -12.91
C PRO A 331 -8.11 11.51 -13.59
N ALA A 332 -6.83 11.24 -13.91
CA ALA A 332 -6.19 9.91 -14.11
C ALA A 332 -4.61 9.81 -14.22
N LEU A 333 -3.84 9.19 -13.25
CA LEU A 333 -2.58 8.35 -13.41
C LEU A 333 -2.22 7.39 -12.16
N PRO A 334 -1.43 6.25 -12.23
CA PRO A 334 -1.29 5.13 -11.19
C PRO A 334 0.09 4.82 -10.41
N GLY A 335 0.13 4.02 -9.27
CA GLY A 335 1.21 3.89 -8.17
C GLY A 335 2.19 2.62 -7.93
N ARG A 336 2.91 2.43 -6.75
CA ARG A 336 4.18 1.58 -6.43
C ARG A 336 4.13 0.33 -5.41
N SER A 337 5.25 -0.45 -5.17
CA SER A 337 5.44 -1.88 -4.61
C SER A 337 5.70 -2.21 -3.06
N MET A 338 5.75 -3.53 -2.63
CA MET A 338 5.54 -4.15 -1.25
C MET A 338 6.78 -4.59 -0.35
N PRO A 339 6.65 -4.80 1.01
CA PRO A 339 7.76 -4.78 1.99
C PRO A 339 8.24 -6.10 2.69
N MET A 340 7.77 -7.30 2.36
CA MET A 340 8.31 -8.56 2.94
C MET A 340 8.57 -9.60 1.85
N THR A 341 9.38 -10.63 2.14
CA THR A 341 9.60 -11.68 1.14
C THR A 341 8.30 -12.45 0.91
N ALA A 342 8.09 -12.90 -0.32
CA ALA A 342 6.86 -13.60 -0.67
C ALA A 342 6.63 -14.84 0.21
N SER A 343 7.69 -15.56 0.59
CA SER A 343 7.58 -16.77 1.40
C SER A 343 7.12 -16.49 2.83
N GLU A 344 7.57 -15.37 3.42
CA GLU A 344 7.16 -14.97 4.77
C GLU A 344 5.73 -14.45 4.78
N TYR A 345 5.38 -13.63 3.78
CA TYR A 345 4.00 -13.17 3.59
C TYR A 345 3.02 -14.36 3.52
N VAL A 346 3.36 -15.40 2.77
CA VAL A 346 2.53 -16.60 2.62
C VAL A 346 2.31 -17.34 3.95
N GLN A 347 3.21 -17.25 4.92
CA GLN A 347 3.00 -17.85 6.25
C GLN A 347 2.08 -17.00 7.15
N THR A 348 1.96 -15.70 6.88
CA THR A 348 1.10 -14.78 7.65
C THR A 348 -0.36 -14.77 7.18
N VAL A 349 -0.61 -15.16 5.93
CA VAL A 349 -1.98 -15.19 5.38
C VAL A 349 -2.71 -16.45 5.87
N PRO A 350 -4.04 -16.36 6.11
CA PRO A 350 -4.83 -17.52 6.45
C PRO A 350 -4.64 -18.66 5.44
N HIS A 351 -4.31 -19.85 5.94
CA HIS A 351 -4.19 -21.03 5.09
C HIS A 351 -5.54 -21.68 4.87
N HIS A 352 -5.78 -22.09 3.63
CA HIS A 352 -6.94 -22.86 3.23
C HIS A 352 -6.45 -24.10 2.48
N THR A 353 -7.09 -25.23 2.71
CA THR A 353 -6.86 -26.41 1.88
C THR A 353 -7.68 -26.28 0.60
N VAL A 354 -7.16 -26.73 -0.52
CA VAL A 354 -7.90 -26.76 -1.78
C VAL A 354 -8.35 -28.18 -2.07
N TYR A 355 -9.54 -28.34 -2.65
CA TYR A 355 -10.00 -29.60 -3.21
C TYR A 355 -10.61 -29.36 -4.59
N ALA A 356 -10.67 -30.38 -5.43
CA ALA A 356 -11.26 -30.25 -6.75
C ALA A 356 -11.95 -31.53 -7.20
N CYS A 357 -13.05 -31.38 -7.94
CA CYS A 357 -13.88 -32.49 -8.38
C CYS A 357 -14.39 -32.33 -9.82
N LEU A 358 -14.76 -33.45 -10.44
CA LEU A 358 -15.48 -33.50 -11.71
C LEU A 358 -16.96 -33.83 -11.50
N TYR A 359 -17.82 -32.92 -11.89
CA TYR A 359 -19.25 -33.17 -11.95
C TYR A 359 -19.59 -33.88 -13.28
N VAL A 360 -19.85 -35.18 -13.20
CA VAL A 360 -20.23 -36.00 -14.35
C VAL A 360 -21.70 -36.38 -14.33
N ARG A 361 -22.27 -36.50 -15.52
CA ARG A 361 -23.67 -36.85 -15.75
C ARG A 361 -23.75 -38.10 -16.62
N ASP A 362 -24.92 -38.74 -16.67
CA ASP A 362 -25.21 -39.75 -17.69
C ASP A 362 -25.79 -39.12 -18.98
N GLU A 363 -26.15 -39.97 -19.95
CA GLU A 363 -26.79 -39.57 -21.22
C GLU A 363 -28.15 -38.87 -21.05
N HIS A 364 -28.75 -38.94 -19.84
CA HIS A 364 -30.02 -38.30 -19.50
C HIS A 364 -29.82 -37.07 -18.60
N ASP A 365 -28.59 -36.52 -18.55
CA ASP A 365 -28.20 -35.39 -17.73
C ASP A 365 -28.42 -35.60 -16.21
N ARG A 366 -28.40 -36.84 -15.72
CA ARG A 366 -28.52 -37.17 -14.30
C ARG A 366 -27.15 -37.22 -13.63
N PRO A 367 -26.94 -36.56 -12.48
CA PRO A 367 -25.67 -36.61 -11.75
C PRO A 367 -25.25 -38.02 -11.36
N VAL A 368 -23.97 -38.32 -11.56
CA VAL A 368 -23.29 -39.48 -10.99
C VAL A 368 -22.62 -39.07 -9.69
N GLN A 369 -22.70 -39.92 -8.66
CA GLN A 369 -22.04 -39.71 -7.38
C GLN A 369 -21.37 -40.98 -6.89
N LEU A 370 -20.28 -40.81 -6.15
CA LEU A 370 -19.55 -41.85 -5.45
C LEU A 370 -19.84 -41.76 -3.95
N ARG A 371 -19.88 -42.90 -3.26
CA ARG A 371 -20.10 -42.97 -1.81
C ARG A 371 -18.79 -43.29 -1.11
N SER A 372 -18.34 -42.39 -0.24
CA SER A 372 -17.12 -42.59 0.54
C SER A 372 -17.26 -43.75 1.54
N VAL A 373 -16.17 -44.47 1.79
CA VAL A 373 -16.05 -45.40 2.92
C VAL A 373 -15.64 -44.69 4.22
N HIS A 374 -15.18 -43.43 4.12
CA HIS A 374 -14.71 -42.64 5.25
C HIS A 374 -15.82 -41.80 5.90
N GLY A 375 -15.63 -41.47 7.17
CA GLY A 375 -16.51 -40.58 7.94
C GLY A 375 -17.98 -41.02 7.91
N SER A 376 -18.89 -40.07 7.67
CA SER A 376 -20.34 -40.31 7.57
C SER A 376 -20.79 -40.93 6.25
N ARG A 377 -19.86 -41.48 5.44
CA ARG A 377 -20.11 -42.18 4.17
C ARG A 377 -20.96 -41.35 3.20
N LEU A 378 -20.60 -40.09 3.06
CA LEU A 378 -21.34 -39.13 2.24
C LEU A 378 -21.18 -39.42 0.75
N TRP A 379 -22.18 -38.98 -0.02
CA TRP A 379 -22.12 -38.96 -1.48
C TRP A 379 -21.40 -37.71 -1.97
N HIS A 380 -20.51 -37.88 -2.96
CA HIS A 380 -19.77 -36.78 -3.55
C HIS A 380 -19.35 -37.09 -4.99
N PHE A 381 -18.91 -36.03 -5.67
CA PHE A 381 -18.34 -36.10 -7.00
C PHE A 381 -16.98 -36.81 -6.95
N PRO A 382 -16.52 -37.43 -8.06
CA PRO A 382 -15.13 -37.85 -8.15
C PRO A 382 -14.19 -36.65 -7.95
N GLY A 383 -13.23 -36.76 -7.04
CA GLY A 383 -12.29 -35.68 -6.71
C GLY A 383 -11.79 -35.65 -5.25
N GLY A 384 -10.60 -35.10 -5.06
CA GLY A 384 -9.89 -35.08 -3.79
C GLY A 384 -9.21 -33.74 -3.45
N ASN A 385 -8.33 -33.76 -2.45
CA ASN A 385 -7.60 -32.56 -2.03
C ASN A 385 -6.42 -32.30 -2.97
N LEU A 386 -6.07 -31.02 -3.11
CA LEU A 386 -4.89 -30.60 -3.85
C LEU A 386 -3.66 -30.71 -2.94
N ASP A 387 -3.11 -31.90 -2.84
CA ASP A 387 -1.97 -32.25 -1.98
C ASP A 387 -0.69 -32.57 -2.76
N THR A 388 -0.78 -32.64 -4.09
CA THR A 388 0.36 -32.80 -5.00
C THR A 388 0.96 -31.43 -5.36
N ARG A 389 2.28 -31.29 -5.15
CA ARG A 389 2.98 -30.02 -5.36
C ARG A 389 2.94 -29.60 -6.83
N GLY A 390 2.39 -28.42 -7.10
CA GLY A 390 2.36 -27.81 -8.44
C GLY A 390 1.18 -28.27 -9.31
N GLU A 391 0.28 -29.09 -8.76
CA GLU A 391 -0.94 -29.52 -9.45
C GLU A 391 -1.98 -28.39 -9.47
N GLU A 392 -2.64 -28.20 -10.61
CA GLU A 392 -3.79 -27.30 -10.74
C GLU A 392 -5.09 -28.00 -10.30
N PRO A 393 -6.12 -27.28 -9.83
CA PRO A 393 -7.40 -27.89 -9.42
C PRO A 393 -8.01 -28.85 -10.45
N LEU A 394 -7.96 -28.51 -11.74
CA LEU A 394 -8.48 -29.41 -12.77
C LEU A 394 -7.62 -30.68 -12.93
N GLN A 395 -6.30 -30.57 -12.78
CA GLN A 395 -5.40 -31.73 -12.82
C GLN A 395 -5.67 -32.65 -11.62
N THR A 396 -5.81 -32.08 -10.42
CA THR A 396 -6.24 -32.82 -9.22
C THR A 396 -7.55 -33.55 -9.47
N ALA A 397 -8.59 -32.86 -9.97
CA ALA A 397 -9.87 -33.47 -10.24
C ALA A 397 -9.81 -34.62 -11.27
N ARG A 398 -8.92 -34.51 -12.27
CA ARG A 398 -8.69 -35.56 -13.28
C ARG A 398 -7.92 -36.76 -12.74
N ARG A 399 -6.85 -36.51 -11.97
CA ARG A 399 -6.06 -37.56 -11.31
C ARG A 399 -6.96 -38.37 -10.38
N GLU A 400 -7.68 -37.68 -9.51
CA GLU A 400 -8.61 -38.29 -8.55
C GLU A 400 -9.72 -39.04 -9.27
N ALA A 401 -10.26 -38.52 -10.38
CA ALA A 401 -11.25 -39.27 -11.17
C ALA A 401 -10.70 -40.59 -11.74
N VAL A 402 -9.44 -40.64 -12.16
CA VAL A 402 -8.79 -41.89 -12.61
C VAL A 402 -8.58 -42.83 -11.43
N GLU A 403 -8.12 -42.32 -10.28
CA GLU A 403 -7.88 -43.10 -9.07
C GLU A 403 -9.18 -43.71 -8.51
N GLU A 404 -10.22 -42.88 -8.35
CA GLU A 404 -11.48 -43.26 -7.72
C GLU A 404 -12.45 -43.99 -8.66
N THR A 405 -12.34 -43.84 -9.99
CA THR A 405 -13.30 -44.45 -10.94
C THR A 405 -12.67 -45.30 -12.04
N GLY A 406 -11.35 -45.24 -12.23
CA GLY A 406 -10.65 -45.87 -13.34
C GLY A 406 -10.93 -45.23 -14.71
N LEU A 407 -11.55 -44.05 -14.75
CA LEU A 407 -11.92 -43.36 -16.00
C LEU A 407 -11.14 -42.06 -16.16
N GLU A 408 -10.70 -41.81 -17.39
CA GLU A 408 -10.21 -40.50 -17.80
C GLU A 408 -11.39 -39.58 -18.12
N LEU A 409 -11.61 -38.59 -17.25
CA LEU A 409 -12.77 -37.70 -17.30
C LEU A 409 -12.35 -36.23 -17.51
N GLY A 410 -13.28 -35.40 -18.00
CA GLY A 410 -13.02 -33.98 -18.21
C GLY A 410 -11.84 -33.69 -19.16
N LEU A 411 -11.64 -34.54 -20.19
CA LEU A 411 -10.50 -34.52 -21.10
C LEU A 411 -10.42 -33.27 -22.00
N GLU A 412 -11.55 -32.59 -22.23
CA GLU A 412 -11.60 -31.33 -22.98
C GLU A 412 -11.15 -30.13 -22.10
N ALA A 413 -11.50 -28.89 -22.43
CA ALA A 413 -11.33 -27.74 -21.53
C ALA A 413 -12.64 -27.52 -20.74
N PRO A 414 -12.90 -28.28 -19.65
CA PRO A 414 -14.18 -28.25 -18.97
C PRO A 414 -14.46 -26.90 -18.32
N SER A 415 -15.73 -26.50 -18.34
CA SER A 415 -16.17 -25.29 -17.66
C SER A 415 -16.13 -25.47 -16.14
N LEU A 416 -15.74 -24.42 -15.42
CA LEU A 416 -15.89 -24.37 -13.97
C LEU A 416 -17.37 -24.11 -13.65
N LEU A 417 -18.01 -25.04 -12.93
CA LEU A 417 -19.42 -24.94 -12.53
C LEU A 417 -19.59 -24.32 -11.14
N LEU A 418 -18.66 -24.57 -10.22
CA LEU A 418 -18.79 -24.04 -8.86
C LEU A 418 -17.42 -23.78 -8.20
N THR A 419 -17.28 -22.59 -7.61
CA THR A 419 -16.29 -22.33 -6.56
C THR A 419 -16.98 -22.46 -5.20
N HIS A 420 -16.46 -23.30 -4.32
CA HIS A 420 -17.09 -23.62 -3.04
C HIS A 420 -16.18 -23.27 -1.87
N PHE A 421 -16.58 -22.31 -1.03
CA PHE A 421 -15.89 -22.04 0.23
C PHE A 421 -16.56 -22.80 1.37
N LEU A 422 -15.83 -23.67 2.03
CA LEU A 422 -16.29 -24.44 3.18
C LEU A 422 -15.62 -23.91 4.44
N HIS A 423 -16.41 -23.31 5.32
CA HIS A 423 -15.94 -22.96 6.65
C HIS A 423 -15.68 -24.22 7.46
N ALA A 424 -14.48 -24.32 8.01
CA ALA A 424 -14.13 -25.34 8.97
C ALA A 424 -14.87 -25.11 10.29
N GLY A 425 -15.19 -26.22 10.97
CA GLY A 425 -15.63 -26.22 12.37
C GLY A 425 -14.52 -25.78 13.34
N PRO A 426 -14.70 -26.01 14.66
CA PRO A 426 -13.73 -25.55 15.65
C PRO A 426 -12.32 -26.13 15.40
N PRO A 427 -11.26 -25.35 15.68
CA PRO A 427 -9.87 -25.77 15.45
C PRO A 427 -9.51 -27.13 16.06
N PRO A 428 -8.58 -27.90 15.46
CA PRO A 428 -7.69 -27.53 14.36
C PRO A 428 -8.24 -27.98 12.99
N ALA A 429 -9.05 -27.14 12.35
CA ALA A 429 -9.59 -27.38 11.02
C ALA A 429 -9.35 -26.13 10.14
N LEU A 430 -8.86 -26.36 8.92
CA LEU A 430 -8.64 -25.30 7.93
C LEU A 430 -9.89 -25.16 7.05
N ASN A 431 -10.28 -23.92 6.72
CA ASN A 431 -11.30 -23.70 5.70
C ASN A 431 -10.87 -24.35 4.38
N LYS A 432 -11.83 -24.75 3.57
CA LYS A 432 -11.57 -25.34 2.25
C LYS A 432 -12.06 -24.47 1.11
N VAL A 433 -11.29 -24.43 0.03
CA VAL A 433 -11.73 -23.89 -1.26
C VAL A 433 -11.87 -25.06 -2.23
N GLY A 434 -13.04 -25.22 -2.80
CA GLY A 434 -13.42 -26.29 -3.71
C GLY A 434 -13.64 -25.79 -5.11
N PHE A 435 -13.17 -26.54 -6.11
CA PHE A 435 -13.45 -26.29 -7.52
C PHE A 435 -14.21 -27.48 -8.11
N VAL A 436 -15.38 -27.24 -8.71
CA VAL A 436 -16.16 -28.28 -9.38
C VAL A 436 -16.26 -27.97 -10.86
N PHE A 437 -15.68 -28.82 -11.69
CA PHE A 437 -15.66 -28.67 -13.15
C PHE A 437 -16.69 -29.56 -13.81
N ASP A 438 -17.16 -29.18 -14.99
CA ASP A 438 -18.01 -30.04 -15.81
C ASP A 438 -17.19 -31.23 -16.35
N GLY A 439 -17.35 -32.41 -15.76
CA GLY A 439 -16.69 -33.62 -16.23
C GLY A 439 -17.32 -34.25 -17.47
N GLY A 440 -18.43 -33.69 -17.96
CA GLY A 440 -19.13 -34.13 -19.15
C GLY A 440 -20.18 -35.22 -18.89
N ARG A 441 -20.55 -35.91 -19.97
CA ARG A 441 -21.54 -36.99 -19.97
C ARG A 441 -20.88 -38.33 -20.22
N LEU A 442 -21.26 -39.32 -19.40
CA LEU A 442 -20.85 -40.71 -19.53
C LEU A 442 -21.91 -41.51 -20.27
N THR A 443 -21.47 -42.23 -21.29
CA THR A 443 -22.29 -43.24 -21.95
C THR A 443 -22.59 -44.38 -20.98
N SER A 444 -23.67 -45.12 -21.26
CA SER A 444 -24.01 -46.35 -20.55
C SER A 444 -22.85 -47.35 -20.49
N ASP A 445 -22.00 -47.39 -21.53
CA ASP A 445 -20.81 -48.25 -21.60
C ASP A 445 -19.69 -47.77 -20.68
N GLN A 446 -19.43 -46.45 -20.63
CA GLN A 446 -18.46 -45.85 -19.71
C GLN A 446 -18.88 -46.04 -18.25
N LEU A 447 -20.17 -45.89 -17.92
CA LEU A 447 -20.68 -46.15 -16.57
C LEU A 447 -20.38 -47.59 -16.09
N ARG A 448 -20.53 -48.60 -16.97
CA ARG A 448 -20.20 -50.00 -16.64
C ARG A 448 -18.71 -50.25 -16.45
N ARG A 449 -17.86 -49.36 -16.95
CA ARG A 449 -16.39 -49.42 -16.80
C ARG A 449 -15.89 -48.77 -15.53
N ILE A 450 -16.72 -48.06 -14.76
CA ILE A 450 -16.33 -47.52 -13.46
C ILE A 450 -15.79 -48.66 -12.58
N ARG A 451 -14.59 -48.47 -12.04
CA ARG A 451 -13.92 -49.34 -11.06
C ARG A 451 -13.55 -48.45 -9.88
N LEU A 452 -14.28 -48.63 -8.78
CA LEU A 452 -14.03 -47.86 -7.58
C LEU A 452 -12.76 -48.32 -6.90
N ASP A 453 -11.99 -47.37 -6.37
CA ASP A 453 -10.97 -47.70 -5.38
C ASP A 453 -11.67 -48.13 -4.08
N PRO A 454 -11.58 -49.41 -3.67
CA PRO A 454 -12.25 -49.89 -2.46
C PRO A 454 -11.69 -49.28 -1.16
N ALA A 455 -10.51 -48.63 -1.21
CA ALA A 455 -9.97 -47.89 -0.07
C ALA A 455 -10.73 -46.59 0.20
N GLU A 456 -11.40 -46.03 -0.82
CA GLU A 456 -12.03 -44.71 -0.76
C GLU A 456 -13.54 -44.75 -0.98
N HIS A 457 -14.03 -45.60 -1.89
CA HIS A 457 -15.45 -45.71 -2.25
C HIS A 457 -15.93 -47.15 -2.35
N ASP A 458 -17.18 -47.37 -1.95
CA ASP A 458 -17.82 -48.68 -2.02
C ASP A 458 -19.02 -48.73 -2.96
N MET A 459 -19.50 -47.59 -3.45
CA MET A 459 -20.68 -47.51 -4.29
C MET A 459 -20.66 -46.27 -5.19
N TRP A 460 -21.24 -46.41 -6.38
CA TRP A 460 -21.60 -45.29 -7.24
C TRP A 460 -23.07 -45.42 -7.67
N ALA A 461 -23.72 -44.30 -7.91
CA ALA A 461 -25.11 -44.29 -8.37
C ALA A 461 -25.41 -43.09 -9.27
N VAL A 462 -26.52 -43.19 -10.02
CA VAL A 462 -27.04 -42.15 -10.91
C VAL A 462 -28.51 -41.91 -10.51
N HIS A 463 -28.84 -40.69 -10.12
CA HIS A 463 -30.21 -40.28 -9.80
C HIS A 463 -30.50 -38.89 -10.36
N ASP A 464 -31.78 -38.55 -10.50
CA ASP A 464 -32.19 -37.16 -10.72
C ASP A 464 -32.02 -36.33 -9.44
N LEU A 465 -32.23 -35.01 -9.54
CA LEU A 465 -32.10 -34.10 -8.40
C LEU A 465 -33.05 -34.43 -7.25
N ALA A 466 -34.27 -34.92 -7.54
CA ALA A 466 -35.23 -35.30 -6.51
C ALA A 466 -34.75 -36.52 -5.72
N GLY A 467 -34.18 -37.53 -6.40
CA GLY A 467 -33.55 -38.68 -5.77
C GLY A 467 -32.35 -38.28 -4.92
N TRP A 468 -31.45 -37.43 -5.45
CA TRP A 468 -30.29 -36.97 -4.69
C TRP A 468 -30.67 -36.15 -3.45
N ARG A 469 -31.75 -35.36 -3.52
CA ARG A 469 -32.26 -34.62 -2.35
C ARG A 469 -32.66 -35.54 -1.19
N GLN A 470 -33.10 -36.75 -1.48
CA GLN A 470 -33.47 -37.75 -0.46
C GLN A 470 -32.26 -38.51 0.09
N LEU A 471 -31.22 -38.69 -0.73
CA LEU A 471 -30.05 -39.51 -0.40
C LEU A 471 -28.89 -38.74 0.22
N MET A 472 -28.81 -37.43 0.01
CA MET A 472 -27.70 -36.59 0.46
C MET A 472 -28.00 -35.82 1.74
N ALA A 473 -26.97 -35.62 2.56
CA ALA A 473 -27.02 -34.63 3.63
C ALA A 473 -27.26 -33.21 3.06
N PRO A 474 -27.92 -32.31 3.79
CA PRO A 474 -28.32 -31.00 3.27
C PRO A 474 -27.18 -30.18 2.66
N GLY A 475 -25.99 -30.16 3.27
CA GLY A 475 -24.83 -29.45 2.74
C GLY A 475 -24.28 -30.05 1.44
N ALA A 476 -24.23 -31.38 1.34
CA ALA A 476 -23.81 -32.07 0.13
C ALA A 476 -24.82 -31.85 -1.01
N PHE A 477 -26.12 -31.90 -0.70
CA PHE A 477 -27.16 -31.61 -1.68
C PHE A 477 -27.15 -30.15 -2.12
N ALA A 478 -26.94 -29.19 -1.21
CA ALA A 478 -26.85 -27.77 -1.56
C ALA A 478 -25.71 -27.50 -2.56
N ARG A 479 -24.59 -28.21 -2.42
CA ARG A 479 -23.48 -28.18 -3.39
C ARG A 479 -23.89 -28.74 -4.76
N LEU A 480 -24.57 -29.89 -4.79
CA LEU A 480 -25.09 -30.48 -6.03
C LEU A 480 -26.11 -29.57 -6.72
N ASP A 481 -27.07 -29.05 -5.97
CA ASP A 481 -28.12 -28.15 -6.46
C ASP A 481 -27.52 -26.87 -7.06
N ALA A 482 -26.48 -26.30 -6.44
CA ALA A 482 -25.77 -25.15 -6.98
C ALA A 482 -25.02 -25.44 -8.30
N VAL A 483 -24.40 -26.63 -8.42
CA VAL A 483 -23.74 -27.07 -9.65
C VAL A 483 -24.75 -27.23 -10.78
N GLU A 484 -25.91 -27.83 -10.49
CA GLU A 484 -26.98 -28.04 -11.47
C GLU A 484 -27.64 -26.75 -11.92
N ARG A 485 -27.97 -25.85 -10.98
CA ARG A 485 -28.48 -24.52 -11.33
C ARG A 485 -27.46 -23.76 -12.18
N THR A 486 -26.17 -23.83 -11.86
CA THR A 486 -25.14 -23.15 -12.66
C THR A 486 -25.03 -23.75 -14.07
N ARG A 487 -25.07 -25.08 -14.20
CA ARG A 487 -25.10 -25.75 -15.51
C ARG A 487 -26.28 -25.32 -16.36
N LEU A 488 -27.45 -25.11 -15.75
CA LEU A 488 -28.67 -24.65 -16.42
C LEU A 488 -28.73 -23.12 -16.61
N GLY A 489 -27.73 -22.38 -16.15
CA GLY A 489 -27.66 -20.91 -16.26
C GLY A 489 -28.45 -20.15 -15.19
N GLU A 490 -28.88 -20.81 -14.12
CA GLU A 490 -29.78 -20.30 -13.07
C GLU A 490 -29.04 -19.92 -11.76
N GLY A 491 -27.70 -19.83 -11.81
CA GLY A 491 -26.80 -19.33 -10.75
C GLY A 491 -26.39 -20.37 -9.69
N PRO A 492 -25.73 -19.97 -8.59
CA PRO A 492 -24.50 -19.17 -8.56
C PRO A 492 -23.24 -20.05 -8.75
N ALA A 493 -22.24 -19.49 -9.44
CA ALA A 493 -20.90 -20.05 -9.59
C ALA A 493 -20.01 -19.92 -8.32
N TYR A 494 -20.60 -19.48 -7.20
CA TYR A 494 -19.96 -19.39 -5.89
C TYR A 494 -20.93 -19.81 -4.78
N LEU A 495 -20.48 -20.70 -3.90
CA LEU A 495 -21.27 -21.20 -2.77
C LEU A 495 -20.42 -21.16 -1.49
N VAL A 496 -21.03 -20.76 -0.38
CA VAL A 496 -20.43 -20.87 0.96
C VAL A 496 -21.25 -21.84 1.79
N THR A 497 -20.60 -22.88 2.33
CA THR A 497 -21.23 -23.78 3.30
C THR A 497 -20.36 -23.93 4.56
N HIS A 498 -20.91 -24.60 5.57
CA HIS A 498 -20.27 -24.84 6.85
C HIS A 498 -20.29 -26.34 7.10
N THR A 499 -19.20 -26.88 7.67
CA THR A 499 -19.11 -28.30 8.05
C THR A 499 -20.09 -28.67 9.15
#